data_AF-A0A239NMJ8-F1
#
_entry.id   AF-A0A239NMJ8-F1
#
_cell.length_a   1.000
_cell.length_b   1.000
_cell.length_c   1.000
_cell.angle_alpha   90.00
_cell.angle_beta   90.00
_cell.angle_gamma   90.00
#
_symmetry.space_group_name_H-M   'P 1'
#
loop_
_entity.id
_entity.type
_entity.pdbx_description
1 polymer ?
#
loop_
_entity_poly.entity_id
_entity_poly.type
_entity_poly.pdbx_seq_one_letter_code
_entity_poly.pdbx_strand_id
1 'polypeptide(L)'
;MGAFDDLPRVRRGPLHSLYATLRRRAPQMSAAPPEGGVLAVGYRGRTARVVWDDDLEVFAWDAPEGVATGPGGGPIGPGVEKAAEVVAAALDAPVSPGASG
;
A
#
# COMPACT_ATOMS: atom_id res chain seq x y z
N MET A 1 33.92 -23.31 -4.29
CA MET A 1 32.64 -23.48 -3.58
C MET A 1 32.21 -22.10 -3.13
N GLY A 2 31.20 -21.52 -3.81
CA GLY A 2 30.79 -20.14 -3.58
C GLY A 2 30.05 -19.99 -2.26
N ALA A 3 30.63 -19.21 -1.34
CA ALA A 3 29.94 -18.66 -0.21
C ALA A 3 28.94 -17.60 -0.72
N PHE A 4 27.71 -18.02 -0.99
CA PHE A 4 26.54 -17.16 -0.96
C PHE A 4 25.72 -17.55 0.27
N ASP A 5 26.40 -17.57 1.40
CA ASP A 5 25.78 -17.54 2.71
C ASP A 5 25.15 -16.15 2.87
N ASP A 6 23.91 -16.13 3.35
CA ASP A 6 23.33 -15.01 4.07
C ASP A 6 23.17 -13.66 3.34
N LEU A 7 22.12 -13.60 2.51
CA LEU A 7 21.28 -12.40 2.54
C LEU A 7 19.85 -12.90 2.76
N PRO A 8 19.17 -12.54 3.87
CA PRO A 8 17.73 -12.69 3.91
C PRO A 8 17.23 -11.82 2.75
N ARG A 9 16.87 -12.47 1.64
CA ARG A 9 16.01 -11.86 0.63
C ARG A 9 14.74 -11.57 1.39
N VAL A 10 14.69 -10.41 2.04
CA VAL A 10 13.46 -9.86 2.60
C VAL A 10 12.58 -9.77 1.38
N ARG A 11 11.77 -10.82 1.14
CA ARG A 11 10.61 -10.76 0.28
C ARG A 11 9.71 -9.76 0.98
N ARG A 12 10.06 -8.48 0.82
CA ARG A 12 9.25 -7.34 1.20
C ARG A 12 7.97 -7.57 0.44
N GLY A 13 6.96 -8.11 1.14
CA GLY A 13 5.72 -8.55 0.52
C GLY A 13 5.06 -7.39 -0.23
N PRO A 14 3.99 -7.66 -0.99
CA PRO A 14 3.33 -6.65 -1.82
C PRO A 14 3.03 -5.33 -1.08
N LEU A 15 2.65 -5.40 0.20
CA LEU A 15 2.43 -4.22 1.05
C LEU A 15 3.69 -3.37 1.29
N HIS A 16 4.86 -3.97 1.41
CA HIS A 16 6.11 -3.22 1.54
C HIS A 16 6.47 -2.50 0.22
N SER A 17 6.17 -3.12 -0.93
CA SER A 17 6.33 -2.48 -2.24
C SER A 17 5.37 -1.30 -2.39
N LEU A 18 4.12 -1.44 -1.92
CA LEU A 18 3.14 -0.36 -1.89
C LEU A 18 3.56 0.77 -0.96
N TYR A 19 4.04 0.45 0.26
CA TYR A 19 4.61 1.42 1.19
C TYR A 19 5.75 2.23 0.54
N ALA A 20 6.72 1.56 -0.08
CA ALA A 20 7.83 2.24 -0.74
C ALA A 20 7.36 3.14 -1.90
N THR A 21 6.37 2.68 -2.67
CA THR A 21 5.80 3.43 -3.79
C THR A 21 5.06 4.68 -3.31
N LEU A 22 4.27 4.58 -2.25
CA LEU A 22 3.59 5.73 -1.63
C LEU A 22 4.61 6.75 -1.09
N ARG A 23 5.67 6.29 -0.42
CA ARG A 23 6.75 7.18 0.05
C ARG A 23 7.46 7.92 -1.09
N ARG A 24 7.52 7.33 -2.29
CA ARG A 24 8.11 7.96 -3.48
C ARG A 24 7.14 8.90 -4.19
N ARG A 25 5.88 8.49 -4.39
CA ARG A 25 4.90 9.22 -5.24
C ARG A 25 4.02 10.19 -4.46
N ALA A 26 3.84 10.00 -3.16
CA ALA A 26 3.01 10.84 -2.32
C ALA A 26 3.66 11.04 -0.93
N PRO A 27 4.88 11.62 -0.86
CA PRO A 27 5.65 11.75 0.37
C PRO A 27 4.96 12.57 1.48
N GLN A 28 4.00 13.42 1.10
CA GLN A 28 3.16 14.19 2.02
C GLN A 28 2.09 13.35 2.74
N MET A 29 1.83 12.14 2.27
CA MET A 29 0.97 11.19 2.98
C MET A 29 1.75 10.57 4.15
N SER A 30 1.08 10.41 5.28
CA SER A 30 1.55 9.54 6.34
C SER A 30 1.35 8.11 5.89
N ALA A 31 2.41 7.32 5.89
CA ALA A 31 2.37 5.88 5.65
C ALA A 31 3.27 5.24 6.70
N ALA A 32 2.74 4.26 7.43
CA ALA A 32 3.53 3.45 8.35
C ALA A 32 4.07 2.22 7.61
N PRO A 33 5.23 1.66 8.02
CA PRO A 33 5.64 0.33 7.57
C PRO A 33 4.50 -0.67 7.83
N PRO A 34 4.27 -1.64 6.93
CA PRO A 34 3.17 -2.58 7.12
C PRO A 34 3.46 -3.50 8.31
N GLU A 35 2.55 -3.52 9.27
CA GLU A 35 2.62 -4.33 10.49
C GLU A 35 1.45 -5.31 10.50
N GLY A 36 1.71 -6.58 10.82
CA GLY A 36 0.66 -7.60 10.91
C GLY A 36 -0.14 -7.83 9.61
N GLY A 37 0.44 -7.53 8.44
CA GLY A 37 -0.24 -7.66 7.15
C GLY A 37 -1.14 -6.47 6.78
N VAL A 38 -1.02 -5.34 7.48
CA VAL A 38 -1.80 -4.13 7.22
C VAL A 38 -0.87 -2.94 6.99
N LEU A 39 -1.14 -2.16 5.94
CA LEU A 39 -0.50 -0.90 5.64
C LEU A 39 -1.42 0.26 6.03
N ALA A 40 -1.07 0.98 7.10
CA ALA A 40 -1.80 2.17 7.53
C ALA A 40 -1.32 3.42 6.78
N VAL A 41 -2.26 4.17 6.22
CA VAL A 41 -2.02 5.39 5.44
C VAL A 41 -2.95 6.52 5.89
N GLY A 42 -2.53 7.76 5.69
CA GLY A 42 -3.37 8.91 5.97
C GLY A 42 -2.88 10.22 5.36
N TYR A 43 -3.81 11.13 5.15
CA TYR A 43 -3.54 12.48 4.65
C TYR A 43 -4.65 13.44 5.11
N ARG A 44 -4.27 14.64 5.56
CA ARG A 44 -5.19 15.71 6.01
C ARG A 44 -6.33 15.23 6.92
N GLY A 45 -6.00 14.42 7.93
CA GLY A 45 -6.97 13.91 8.91
C GLY A 45 -7.83 12.75 8.44
N ARG A 46 -7.66 12.29 7.19
CA ARG A 46 -8.24 11.03 6.70
C ARG A 46 -7.24 9.91 6.83
N THR A 47 -7.70 8.75 7.26
CA THR A 47 -6.88 7.55 7.41
C THR A 47 -7.55 6.38 6.73
N ALA A 48 -6.74 5.50 6.15
CA ALA A 48 -7.20 4.24 5.58
C ALA A 48 -6.18 3.14 5.87
N ARG A 49 -6.61 1.90 5.72
CA ARG A 49 -5.79 0.71 5.91
C ARG A 49 -5.89 -0.16 4.67
N VAL A 50 -4.76 -0.69 4.23
CA VAL A 50 -4.66 -1.52 3.03
C VAL A 50 -4.09 -2.87 3.42
N VAL A 51 -4.73 -3.94 2.96
CA VAL A 51 -4.28 -5.32 3.12
C VAL A 51 -3.89 -5.90 1.77
N TRP A 52 -3.12 -6.97 1.81
CA TRP A 52 -2.89 -7.84 0.67
C TRP A 52 -3.71 -9.11 0.88
N ASP A 53 -4.60 -9.38 -0.06
CA ASP A 53 -5.34 -10.63 -0.14
C ASP A 53 -4.45 -11.65 -0.87
N ASP A 54 -3.91 -12.63 -0.13
CA ASP A 54 -3.03 -13.67 -0.69
C ASP A 54 -3.80 -14.69 -1.55
N ASP A 55 -5.12 -14.85 -1.35
CA ASP A 55 -5.94 -15.79 -2.12
C ASP A 55 -6.25 -15.24 -3.50
N LEU A 56 -6.57 -13.94 -3.56
CA LEU A 56 -6.90 -13.22 -4.79
C LEU A 56 -5.69 -12.53 -5.43
N GLU A 57 -4.55 -12.52 -4.73
CA GLU A 57 -3.33 -11.80 -5.12
C GLU A 57 -3.59 -10.32 -5.46
N VAL A 58 -4.37 -9.62 -4.63
CA VAL A 58 -4.71 -8.21 -4.83
C VAL A 58 -4.57 -7.37 -3.57
N PHE A 59 -4.27 -6.08 -3.73
CA PHE A 59 -4.47 -5.10 -2.67
C PHE A 59 -5.97 -4.89 -2.44
N ALA A 60 -6.37 -4.78 -1.19
CA ALA A 60 -7.75 -4.48 -0.79
C ALA A 60 -7.77 -3.51 0.39
N TRP A 61 -8.90 -2.82 0.55
CA TRP A 61 -9.11 -1.96 1.71
C TRP A 61 -9.47 -2.79 2.94
N ASP A 62 -8.77 -2.55 4.06
CA ASP A 62 -9.14 -3.09 5.37
C ASP A 62 -10.29 -2.23 5.92
N ALA A 63 -11.51 -2.66 5.61
CA ALA A 63 -12.72 -2.06 6.16
C ALA A 63 -13.02 -2.71 7.52
N PRO A 64 -13.12 -1.94 8.63
CA PRO A 64 -13.56 -2.52 9.89
C PRO A 64 -15.00 -3.04 9.76
N GLU A 65 -15.26 -4.25 10.26
CA GLU A 65 -16.61 -4.84 10.28
C GLU A 65 -17.62 -3.83 10.86
N GLY A 66 -18.72 -3.61 10.12
CA GLY A 66 -19.81 -2.72 10.55
C GLY A 66 -19.67 -1.25 10.14
N VAL A 67 -18.59 -0.86 9.46
CA VAL A 67 -18.41 0.52 8.97
C VAL A 67 -18.37 0.51 7.44
N ALA A 68 -19.52 0.77 6.82
CA ALA A 68 -19.65 1.01 5.37
C ALA A 68 -19.02 2.35 4.91
N THR A 69 -18.09 2.92 5.69
CA THR A 69 -17.54 4.27 5.50
C THR A 69 -16.01 4.27 5.60
N GLY A 70 -15.37 3.40 4.83
CA GLY A 70 -14.08 3.69 4.20
C GLY A 70 -14.31 3.84 2.68
N PRO A 71 -13.45 4.56 1.94
CA PRO A 71 -13.59 4.73 0.49
C PRO A 71 -13.38 3.39 -0.24
N GLY A 72 -14.45 2.59 -0.33
CA GLY A 72 -14.53 1.33 -1.07
C GLY A 72 -14.10 0.12 -0.25
N GLY A 73 -15.03 -0.58 0.40
CA GLY A 73 -14.78 -1.91 1.00
C GLY A 73 -14.61 -3.00 -0.06
N GLY A 74 -13.64 -2.85 -0.96
CA GLY A 74 -13.45 -3.73 -2.12
C GLY A 74 -11.99 -3.79 -2.60
N PRO A 75 -11.71 -4.66 -3.59
CA PRO A 75 -10.36 -4.84 -4.11
C PRO A 75 -9.88 -3.57 -4.84
N ILE A 76 -8.65 -3.18 -4.55
CA ILE A 76 -7.91 -2.11 -5.22
C ILE A 76 -7.27 -2.64 -6.52
N GLY A 77 -6.80 -3.90 -6.48
CA GLY A 77 -6.16 -4.59 -7.60
C GLY A 77 -4.73 -5.03 -7.30
N PRO A 78 -4.08 -5.79 -8.21
CA PRO A 78 -2.77 -6.41 -7.95
C PRO A 78 -1.57 -5.47 -8.16
N GLY A 79 -1.75 -4.42 -8.97
CA GLY A 79 -0.66 -3.54 -9.39
C GLY A 79 -0.27 -2.54 -8.31
N VAL A 80 0.98 -2.60 -7.82
CA VAL A 80 1.51 -1.72 -6.76
C VAL A 80 1.37 -0.23 -7.11
N GLU A 81 1.74 0.16 -8.33
CA GLU A 81 1.67 1.56 -8.76
C GLU A 81 0.23 2.05 -8.85
N LYS A 82 -0.64 1.22 -9.42
CA LYS A 82 -2.06 1.56 -9.53
C LYS A 82 -2.72 1.62 -8.16
N ALA A 83 -2.35 0.70 -7.26
CA ALA A 83 -2.82 0.71 -5.89
C ALA A 83 -2.38 1.99 -5.16
N ALA A 84 -1.13 2.45 -5.34
CA ALA A 84 -0.68 3.71 -4.77
C ALA A 84 -1.50 4.92 -5.27
N GLU A 85 -1.85 4.94 -6.55
CA GLU A 85 -2.72 5.99 -7.13
C GLU A 85 -4.13 5.96 -6.54
N VAL A 86 -4.75 4.78 -6.47
CA VAL A 86 -6.09 4.61 -5.88
C VAL A 86 -6.08 5.01 -4.41
N VAL A 87 -5.04 4.62 -3.67
CA VAL A 87 -4.90 4.95 -2.26
C VAL A 87 -4.76 6.46 -2.03
N ALA A 88 -3.94 7.12 -2.83
CA ALA A 88 -3.78 8.56 -2.76
C ALA A 88 -5.06 9.29 -3.18
N ALA A 89 -5.72 8.86 -4.26
CA ALA A 89 -6.99 9.44 -4.71
C ALA A 89 -8.09 9.31 -3.64
N ALA A 90 -8.20 8.13 -3.00
CA ALA A 90 -9.15 7.89 -1.91
C ALA A 90 -8.93 8.83 -0.70
N LEU A 91 -7.68 9.25 -0.48
CA LEU A 91 -7.30 10.18 0.58
C LEU A 91 -7.25 11.64 0.12
N ASP A 92 -7.67 11.97 -1.11
CA ASP A 92 -7.53 13.29 -1.74
C ASP A 92 -6.07 13.82 -1.70
N ALA A 93 -5.11 12.91 -1.75
CA ALA A 93 -3.69 13.22 -1.75
C ALA A 93 -3.18 13.41 -3.20
N PRO A 94 -2.44 14.49 -3.49
CA PRO A 94 -1.86 14.68 -4.81
C PRO A 94 -0.74 13.66 -5.05
N VAL A 95 -0.86 12.82 -6.08
CA VAL A 95 0.27 11.98 -6.49
C VAL A 95 1.21 12.79 -7.37
N SER A 96 2.50 12.79 -7.04
CA SER A 96 3.51 13.18 -8.01
C SER A 96 3.40 12.23 -9.20
N PRO A 97 3.38 12.74 -10.45
CA PRO A 97 3.57 11.89 -11.61
C PRO A 97 4.95 11.26 -11.44
N GLY A 98 4.97 9.98 -11.05
CA GLY A 98 6.19 9.21 -11.09
C GLY A 98 6.64 9.25 -12.54
N ALA A 99 7.85 9.72 -12.79
CA ALA A 99 8.41 9.83 -14.13
C ALA A 99 8.08 8.55 -14.91
N SER A 100 7.18 8.67 -15.88
CA SER A 100 7.08 7.74 -17.00
C SER A 100 8.39 7.91 -17.76
N GLY A 101 9.40 7.14 -17.38
CA GLY A 101 10.69 7.04 -18.05
C GLY A 101 10.79 5.68 -18.72
#